data_AF-A0A535N145-F1
#
_entry.id   AF-A0A535N145-F1
#
_cell.length_a   1.000
_cell.length_b   1.000
_cell.length_c   1.000
_cell.angle_alpha   90.00
_cell.angle_beta   90.00
_cell.angle_gamma   90.00
#
_symmetry.space_group_name_H-M   'P 1'
#
loop_
_entity.id
_entity.type
_entity.pdbx_description
1 polymer ?
#
loop_
_entity_poly.entity_id
_entity_poly.type
_entity_poly.pdbx_seq_one_letter_code
_entity_poly.pdbx_strand_id
1 'polypeptide(L)'
;MSTLENRPKTALLVIDMQKGLVGGAHERDAVVANVGSLVVVGAQTDACVRSTLHGAFVRGYDATLVSDAHTTEDQTAWGAPPPDKVIAHTNLYWTYQTAPGRTAGTVETRDVDFGA
;
A
#
# COMPACT_ATOMS: atom_id res chain seq x y z
N MET A 1 -3.86 -10.30 25.78
CA MET A 1 -2.65 -9.46 25.95
C MET A 1 -1.46 -10.33 25.55
N SER A 2 -0.75 -10.03 24.46
CA SER A 2 0.17 -10.99 23.84
C SER A 2 1.46 -11.19 24.64
N THR A 3 1.98 -12.42 24.62
CA THR A 3 3.11 -12.92 25.44
C THR A 3 4.48 -12.81 24.75
N LEU A 4 4.69 -11.83 23.86
CA LEU A 4 5.92 -11.72 23.09
C LEU A 4 6.85 -10.65 23.69
N GLU A 5 7.99 -11.08 24.22
CA GLU A 5 9.03 -10.22 24.78
C GLU A 5 9.99 -9.70 23.68
N ASN A 6 10.54 -8.50 23.88
CA ASN A 6 11.63 -7.93 23.08
C ASN A 6 11.31 -7.71 21.58
N ARG A 7 10.37 -6.79 21.29
CA ARG A 7 10.00 -6.35 19.93
C ARG A 7 10.68 -5.03 19.55
N PRO A 8 11.97 -5.00 19.15
CA PRO A 8 12.65 -3.75 18.79
C PRO A 8 12.18 -3.17 17.45
N LYS A 9 11.37 -3.90 16.67
CA LYS A 9 10.86 -3.48 15.37
C LYS A 9 9.33 -3.49 15.36
N THR A 10 8.74 -2.39 14.91
CA THR A 10 7.30 -2.23 14.66
C THR A 10 7.04 -2.41 13.17
N ALA A 11 6.17 -3.36 12.81
CA ALA A 11 5.65 -3.46 11.45
C ALA A 11 4.18 -3.00 11.45
N LEU A 12 3.84 -2.06 10.58
CA LEU A 12 2.46 -1.70 10.28
C LEU A 12 2.01 -2.52 9.07
N LEU A 13 1.11 -3.47 9.31
CA LEU A 13 0.37 -4.12 8.25
C LEU A 13 -0.90 -3.31 7.98
N VAL A 14 -0.92 -2.55 6.88
CA VAL A 14 -2.15 -1.88 6.42
C VAL A 14 -2.93 -2.86 5.56
N ILE A 15 -3.95 -3.47 6.16
CA ILE A 15 -4.98 -4.19 5.43
C ILE A 15 -6.03 -3.13 5.02
N ASP A 16 -6.16 -2.89 3.71
CA ASP A 16 -7.31 -2.14 3.22
C ASP A 16 -8.56 -3.01 3.36
N MET A 17 -9.36 -2.71 4.39
CA MET A 17 -10.76 -3.08 4.39
C MET A 17 -11.57 -1.82 4.62
N GLN A 18 -12.48 -1.58 3.67
CA GLN A 18 -13.66 -0.71 3.68
C GLN A 18 -13.74 0.30 4.83
N LYS A 19 -13.95 1.59 4.48
CA LYS A 19 -14.30 2.70 5.39
C LYS A 19 -14.92 2.24 6.72
N GLY A 20 -14.27 2.54 7.84
CA GLY A 20 -14.89 2.48 9.18
C GLY A 20 -14.33 1.44 10.15
N LEU A 21 -13.45 0.54 9.73
CA LEU A 21 -12.98 -0.55 10.62
C LEU A 21 -12.11 -0.08 11.79
N VAL A 22 -11.26 0.94 11.60
CA VAL A 22 -10.25 1.36 12.61
C VAL A 22 -10.72 2.48 13.54
N GLY A 23 -11.98 2.95 13.45
CA GLY A 23 -12.45 4.12 14.20
C GLY A 23 -12.37 3.98 15.73
N GLY A 24 -12.48 2.75 16.24
CA GLY A 24 -12.35 2.42 17.66
C GLY A 24 -11.03 1.74 18.04
N ALA A 25 -10.02 1.75 17.16
CA ALA A 25 -8.76 1.08 17.42
C ALA A 25 -8.02 1.73 18.61
N HIS A 26 -7.49 0.89 19.49
CA HIS A 26 -6.67 1.33 20.62
C HIS A 26 -5.45 2.12 20.14
N GLU A 27 -5.20 3.28 20.75
CA GLU A 27 -4.08 4.19 20.42
C GLU A 27 -3.95 4.55 18.93
N ARG A 28 -5.06 4.50 18.18
CA ARG A 28 -5.09 4.74 16.73
C ARG A 28 -4.24 5.93 16.31
N ASP A 29 -4.49 7.09 16.90
CA ASP A 29 -3.86 8.33 16.45
C ASP A 29 -2.36 8.36 16.76
N ALA A 30 -1.95 7.81 17.91
CA ALA A 30 -0.54 7.67 18.26
C ALA A 30 0.18 6.67 17.34
N VAL A 31 -0.46 5.55 17.00
CA VAL A 31 0.09 4.58 16.05
C VAL A 31 0.23 5.22 14.67
N VAL A 32 -0.83 5.84 14.15
CA VAL A 32 -0.85 6.47 12.82
C VAL A 32 0.18 7.60 12.69
N ALA A 33 0.39 8.38 13.76
CA ALA A 33 1.37 9.46 13.78
C ALA A 33 2.83 8.98 13.71
N ASN A 34 3.10 7.72 14.08
CA ASN A 34 4.44 7.12 14.07
C ASN A 34 4.76 6.38 12.75
N VAL A 35 3.87 6.41 11.76
CA VAL A 35 4.06 5.72 10.47
C VAL A 35 4.74 6.67 9.48
N GLY A 36 5.90 6.29 8.96
CA GLY A 36 6.61 7.06 7.92
C GLY A 36 6.38 6.55 6.49
N SER A 37 6.22 5.23 6.32
CA SER A 37 6.13 4.57 5.03
C SER A 37 5.07 3.47 5.01
N LEU A 38 4.49 3.23 3.83
CA LEU A 38 3.54 2.17 3.55
C LEU A 38 4.11 1.19 2.51
N VAL A 39 3.96 -0.11 2.77
CA VAL A 39 4.12 -1.17 1.78
C VAL A 39 2.73 -1.63 1.37
N VAL A 40 2.39 -1.51 0.09
CA VAL A 40 1.03 -1.68 -0.42
C VAL A 40 0.95 -2.93 -1.29
N VAL A 41 -0.03 -3.79 -0.97
CA VAL A 41 -0.41 -5.02 -1.67
C VAL A 41 -1.94 -5.09 -1.76
N GLY A 42 -2.50 -5.94 -2.61
CA GLY A 42 -3.92 -6.30 -2.56
C GLY A 42 -4.71 -6.07 -3.85
N ALA A 43 -6.01 -5.84 -3.72
CA ALA A 43 -6.92 -5.69 -4.86
C ALA A 43 -8.05 -4.71 -4.52
N GLN A 44 -8.66 -4.01 -5.48
CA GLN A 44 -8.30 -4.04 -6.91
C GLN A 44 -7.23 -3.00 -7.26
N THR A 45 -6.31 -3.37 -8.16
CA THR A 45 -5.18 -2.55 -8.66
C THR A 45 -5.59 -1.12 -9.00
N ASP A 46 -6.63 -0.98 -9.82
CA ASP A 46 -7.13 0.26 -10.39
C ASP A 46 -8.18 0.97 -9.52
N ALA A 47 -8.54 0.41 -8.37
CA ALA A 47 -9.45 1.00 -7.40
C ALA A 47 -8.77 1.28 -6.07
N CYS A 48 -8.93 0.38 -5.09
CA CYS A 48 -8.42 0.49 -3.73
C CYS A 48 -6.91 0.70 -3.67
N VAL A 49 -6.14 -0.10 -4.43
CA VAL A 49 -4.67 -0.03 -4.43
C VAL A 49 -4.23 1.32 -4.96
N ARG A 50 -4.66 1.70 -6.17
CA ARG A 50 -4.35 3.00 -6.76
C ARG A 50 -4.76 4.17 -5.86
N SER A 51 -5.96 4.13 -5.29
CA SER A 51 -6.46 5.19 -4.42
C SER A 51 -5.62 5.33 -3.14
N THR A 52 -5.21 4.20 -2.56
CA THR A 52 -4.37 4.15 -1.35
C THR A 52 -2.98 4.71 -1.62
N LEU A 53 -2.35 4.31 -2.72
CA LEU A 53 -1.02 4.80 -3.13
C LEU A 53 -1.00 6.33 -3.24
N HIS A 54 -1.97 6.92 -3.93
CA HIS A 54 -2.06 8.38 -4.05
C HIS A 54 -2.50 9.05 -2.75
N GLY A 55 -3.41 8.44 -2.00
CA GLY A 55 -3.83 8.91 -0.69
C GLY A 55 -2.69 8.95 0.33
N ALA A 56 -1.73 8.03 0.21
CA ALA A 56 -0.53 7.98 1.03
C ALA A 56 0.32 9.24 0.84
N PHE A 57 0.57 9.63 -0.41
CA PHE A 57 1.28 10.86 -0.75
C PHE A 57 0.60 12.10 -0.20
N VAL A 58 -0.72 12.21 -0.35
CA VAL A 58 -1.50 13.36 0.18
C VAL A 58 -1.38 13.47 1.70
N ARG A 59 -1.30 12.33 2.41
CA ARG A 59 -1.17 12.28 3.86
C ARG A 59 0.27 12.35 4.35
N GLY A 60 1.24 12.39 3.43
CA GLY A 60 2.64 12.51 3.76
C GLY A 60 3.31 11.20 4.18
N TYR A 61 2.91 10.09 3.60
CA TYR A 61 3.64 8.83 3.70
C TYR A 61 4.50 8.60 2.46
N ASP A 62 5.63 7.93 2.65
CA ASP A 62 6.28 7.20 1.56
C ASP A 62 5.45 5.96 1.23
N ALA A 63 5.43 5.53 -0.03
CA ALA A 63 4.55 4.45 -0.47
C ALA A 63 5.19 3.56 -1.53
N THR A 64 5.51 2.32 -1.14
CA THR A 64 6.06 1.29 -2.01
C THR A 64 4.96 0.30 -2.40
N LEU A 65 4.79 0.04 -3.70
CA LEU A 65 3.89 -0.99 -4.21
C LEU A 65 4.65 -2.30 -4.38
N VAL A 66 4.11 -3.42 -3.89
CA VAL A 66 4.71 -4.73 -4.15
C VAL A 66 4.21 -5.26 -5.50
N SER A 67 5.08 -5.30 -6.49
CA SER A 67 4.73 -5.39 -7.91
C SER A 67 4.07 -6.71 -8.33
N ASP A 68 4.35 -7.78 -7.58
CA ASP A 68 3.83 -9.14 -7.79
C ASP A 68 2.75 -9.53 -6.77
N ALA A 69 2.28 -8.58 -5.94
CA ALA A 69 1.28 -8.83 -4.90
C ALA A 69 0.06 -7.88 -5.00
N HIS A 70 -0.32 -7.48 -6.21
CA HIS A 70 -1.59 -6.82 -6.44
C HIS A 70 -2.30 -7.32 -7.70
N THR A 71 -3.64 -7.23 -7.74
CA THR A 71 -4.44 -7.75 -8.87
C THR A 71 -5.75 -6.99 -9.07
N THR A 72 -6.43 -7.21 -10.18
CA THR A 72 -7.76 -6.68 -10.49
C THR A 72 -8.59 -7.68 -11.31
N GLU A 73 -9.90 -7.47 -11.37
CA GLU A 73 -10.82 -8.29 -12.17
C GLU A 73 -10.84 -7.86 -13.64
N ASP A 74 -11.30 -8.75 -14.53
CA ASP A 74 -11.51 -8.40 -15.93
C ASP A 74 -12.77 -7.54 -16.08
N GLN A 75 -12.54 -6.25 -16.32
CA GLN A 75 -13.58 -5.27 -16.57
C GLN A 75 -13.66 -4.82 -18.05
N THR A 76 -13.12 -5.61 -18.98
CA THR A 76 -13.11 -5.29 -20.42
C THR A 76 -14.52 -5.12 -21.00
N ALA A 77 -15.52 -5.80 -20.45
CA ALA A 77 -16.92 -5.63 -20.82
C ALA A 77 -17.43 -4.19 -20.61
N TRP A 78 -16.79 -3.41 -19.73
CA TRP A 78 -17.11 -2.00 -19.46
C TRP A 78 -16.06 -1.03 -20.02
N GLY A 79 -15.16 -1.51 -20.88
CA GLY A 79 -14.15 -0.69 -21.57
C GLY A 79 -12.83 -0.50 -20.82
N ALA A 80 -12.60 -1.22 -19.72
CA ALA A 80 -11.29 -1.23 -19.07
C ALA A 80 -10.26 -2.02 -19.91
N PRO A 81 -8.94 -1.74 -19.78
CA PRO A 81 -7.91 -2.63 -20.30
C PRO A 81 -7.96 -4.02 -19.66
N PRO A 82 -7.44 -5.08 -20.32
CA PRO A 82 -7.30 -6.39 -19.69
C PRO A 82 -6.47 -6.33 -18.40
N PRO A 83 -6.72 -7.22 -17.40
CA PRO A 83 -6.07 -7.16 -16.09
C PRO A 83 -4.54 -7.11 -16.13
N ASP A 84 -3.89 -7.86 -17.03
CA ASP A 84 -2.44 -7.86 -17.17
C ASP A 84 -1.91 -6.47 -17.55
N LYS A 85 -2.65 -5.72 -18.38
CA LYS A 85 -2.29 -4.34 -18.77
C LYS A 85 -2.52 -3.35 -17.65
N VAL A 86 -3.59 -3.50 -16.87
CA VAL A 86 -3.85 -2.66 -15.70
C VAL A 86 -2.75 -2.84 -14.65
N ILE A 87 -2.38 -4.09 -14.36
CA ILE A 87 -1.31 -4.44 -13.42
C ILE A 87 0.04 -3.91 -13.94
N ALA A 88 0.40 -4.24 -15.18
CA ALA A 88 1.68 -3.81 -15.77
C ALA A 88 1.82 -2.29 -15.85
N HIS A 89 0.75 -1.58 -16.23
CA HIS A 89 0.75 -0.12 -16.27
C HIS A 89 0.91 0.47 -14.87
N THR A 90 0.26 -0.12 -13.86
CA THR A 90 0.34 0.36 -12.48
C THR A 90 1.74 0.19 -11.90
N ASN A 91 2.36 -0.97 -12.12
CA ASN A 91 3.77 -1.18 -11.79
C ASN A 91 4.67 -0.17 -12.50
N LEU A 92 4.49 0.02 -13.81
CA LEU A 92 5.31 0.94 -14.60
C LEU A 92 5.24 2.36 -14.05
N TYR A 93 4.05 2.93 -13.90
CA TYR A 93 3.95 4.34 -13.50
C TYR A 93 4.36 4.53 -12.04
N TRP A 94 4.04 3.58 -11.14
CA TRP A 94 4.38 3.72 -9.72
C TRP A 94 5.89 3.60 -9.47
N THR A 95 6.61 2.80 -10.28
CA THR A 95 8.08 2.68 -10.21
C THR A 95 8.78 4.04 -10.37
N TYR A 96 8.22 4.91 -11.21
CA TYR A 96 8.80 6.22 -11.52
C TYR A 96 8.03 7.38 -10.89
N GLN A 97 7.05 7.10 -10.03
CA GLN A 97 6.23 8.13 -9.40
C GLN A 97 7.09 8.95 -8.44
N THR A 98 6.94 10.27 -8.48
CA THR A 98 7.61 11.20 -7.55
C THR A 98 6.61 12.18 -6.96
N ALA A 99 6.88 12.65 -5.74
CA ALA A 99 6.23 13.81 -5.15
C ALA A 99 7.24 14.58 -4.27
N PRO A 100 7.08 15.90 -4.07
CA PRO A 100 8.00 16.69 -3.27
C PRO A 100 8.18 16.12 -1.86
N GLY A 101 9.42 15.73 -1.52
CA GLY A 101 9.77 15.19 -0.21
C GLY A 101 9.17 13.81 0.10
N ARG A 102 8.77 13.04 -0.90
CA ARG A 102 8.21 11.69 -0.75
C ARG A 102 8.87 10.66 -1.65
N THR A 103 8.96 9.44 -1.15
CA THR A 103 9.50 8.28 -1.86
C THR A 103 8.36 7.38 -2.34
N ALA A 104 8.39 7.01 -3.62
CA ALA A 104 7.65 5.87 -4.16
C ALA A 104 8.60 4.90 -4.85
N GLY A 105 8.08 3.74 -5.17
CA GLY A 105 8.79 2.71 -5.91
C GLY A 105 7.98 1.43 -5.95
N THR A 106 8.46 0.49 -6.75
CA THR A 106 7.98 -0.89 -6.72
C THR A 106 9.07 -1.82 -6.21
N VAL A 107 8.66 -2.92 -5.60
CA VAL A 107 9.55 -3.99 -5.13
C VAL A 107 8.86 -5.33 -5.36
N GLU A 108 9.61 -6.40 -5.64
CA GLU A 108 9.04 -7.75 -5.62
C GLU A 108 8.83 -8.21 -4.18
N THR A 109 7.86 -9.09 -3.94
CA THR A 109 7.52 -9.61 -2.60
C THR A 109 8.75 -10.15 -1.87
N ARG A 110 9.65 -10.82 -2.59
CA ARG A 110 10.86 -11.43 -2.02
C ARG A 110 11.87 -10.41 -1.48
N ASP A 111 11.83 -9.18 -2.00
CA ASP A 111 12.81 -8.12 -1.75
C ASP A 111 12.25 -7.03 -0.82
N VAL A 112 11.04 -7.21 -0.29
CA VAL A 112 10.44 -6.27 0.68
C VAL A 112 11.26 -6.29 1.98
N ASP A 113 11.76 -5.12 2.38
CA ASP A 113 12.41 -4.89 3.68
C ASP A 113 11.52 -4.04 4.59
N PHE A 114 11.23 -4.54 5.79
CA PHE A 114 10.46 -3.85 6.83
C PHE A 114 11.36 -3.22 7.92
N GLY A 115 12.68 -3.32 7.77
CA GLY A 115 13.66 -2.98 8.80
C GLY A 115 14.38 -1.64 8.63
N ALA A 116 14.01 -0.85 7.62
CA ALA A 116 14.51 0.51 7.41
C ALA A 116 14.04 1.49 8.50
#